data_AF-A0A3P6C5A6-F1
#
_entry.id   AF-A0A3P6C5A6-F1
#
_cell.length_a   1.000
_cell.length_b   1.000
_cell.length_c   1.000
_cell.angle_alpha   90.00
_cell.angle_beta   90.00
_cell.angle_gamma   90.00
#
_symmetry.space_group_name_H-M   'P 1'
#
loop_
_entity.id
_entity.type
_entity.pdbx_description
1 polymer ?
#
loop_
_entity_poly.entity_id
_entity_poly.type
_entity_poly.pdbx_seq_one_letter_code
_entity_poly.pdbx_strand_id
1 'polypeptide(L)' 'MQTRGEKKLTQSQLAQLINEKPQVIQEYESGKAIPNQQILIKLERALGTKLRGKK' A
#
# COMPACT_ATOMS: atom_id res chain seq x y z
N MET A 1 -0.04 -14.72 -4.14
CA MET A 1 0.33 -13.36 -3.70
C MET A 1 -0.66 -12.35 -4.27
N GLN A 2 -1.85 -12.19 -3.69
CA GLN A 2 -2.78 -11.13 -4.10
C GLN A 2 -3.56 -10.62 -2.90
N THR A 3 -2.91 -9.82 -2.05
CA THR A 3 -3.53 -9.01 -0.98
C THR A 3 -4.37 -7.85 -1.55
N ARG A 4 -4.90 -7.99 -2.77
CA ARG A 4 -5.79 -7.06 -3.48
C ARG A 4 -7.24 -7.60 -3.57
N GLY A 5 -7.45 -8.88 -3.28
CA GLY A 5 -8.75 -9.56 -3.51
C GLY A 5 -9.86 -9.17 -2.53
N GLU A 6 -9.54 -8.73 -1.31
CA GLU A 6 -10.58 -8.61 -0.27
C GLU A 6 -11.28 -7.25 -0.22
N LYS A 7 -10.71 -6.18 -0.81
CA LYS A 7 -11.31 -4.82 -0.75
C LYS A 7 -11.63 -4.17 -2.10
N LYS A 8 -11.33 -4.79 -3.25
CA LYS A 8 -11.47 -4.16 -4.59
C LYS A 8 -10.87 -2.74 -4.69
N LEU A 9 -9.89 -2.40 -3.86
CA LEU A 9 -9.22 -1.10 -3.91
C LEU A 9 -8.16 -1.12 -5.01
N THR A 10 -8.28 -0.21 -5.97
CA THR A 10 -7.24 0.00 -6.98
C THR A 10 -6.06 0.75 -6.35
N GLN A 11 -4.88 0.65 -6.98
CA GLN A 11 -3.69 1.40 -6.54
C GLN A 11 -3.98 2.90 -6.43
N SER A 12 -4.79 3.44 -7.35
CA SER A 12 -5.23 4.84 -7.33
C SER A 12 -6.14 5.16 -6.14
N GLN A 13 -7.09 4.29 -5.81
CA GLN A 13 -7.96 4.46 -4.64
C GLN A 13 -7.14 4.41 -3.34
N LEU A 14 -6.18 3.48 -3.26
CA LEU A 14 -5.30 3.37 -2.11
C LEU A 14 -4.39 4.60 -1.96
N ALA A 15 -3.86 5.08 -3.08
CA ALA A 15 -3.06 6.31 -3.13
C ALA A 15 -3.87 7.52 -2.67
N GLN A 16 -5.12 7.66 -3.13
CA GLN A 16 -6.03 8.71 -2.68
C GLN A 16 -6.32 8.62 -1.17
N LEU A 17 -6.57 7.42 -0.65
CA LEU A 17 -6.85 7.22 0.79
C LEU A 17 -5.71 7.67 1.68
N ILE A 18 -4.46 7.46 1.25
CA ILE A 18 -3.28 7.82 2.04
C ILE A 18 -2.69 9.19 1.66
N ASN A 19 -3.32 9.89 0.70
CA ASN A 19 -2.82 11.14 0.10
C ASN A 19 -1.40 10.98 -0.47
N GLU A 20 -1.19 9.93 -1.25
CA GLU A 20 0.04 9.66 -2.00
C GLU A 20 -0.23 9.52 -3.49
N LYS A 21 0.84 9.43 -4.29
CA LYS A 21 0.73 9.15 -5.72
C LYS A 21 0.55 7.65 -5.97
N PRO A 22 -0.26 7.25 -6.98
CA PRO A 22 -0.40 5.84 -7.36
C PRO A 22 0.93 5.20 -7.76
N GLN A 23 1.86 6.00 -8.30
CA GLN A 23 3.21 5.55 -8.61
C GLN A 23 3.98 5.08 -7.37
N VAL A 24 3.84 5.79 -6.25
CA VAL A 24 4.48 5.42 -4.99
C VAL A 24 3.98 4.06 -4.53
N ILE A 25 2.66 3.83 -4.55
CA ILE A 25 2.05 2.52 -4.25
C ILE A 25 2.60 1.42 -5.14
N GLN A 26 2.68 1.68 -6.45
CA GLN A 26 3.23 0.72 -7.41
C GLN A 26 4.70 0.39 -7.11
N GLU A 27 5.50 1.39 -6.73
CA GLU A 27 6.89 1.17 -6.32
C GLU A 27 6.98 0.35 -5.03
N TYR A 28 6.07 0.54 -4.07
CA TYR A 28 6.01 -0.26 -2.84
C TYR A 28 5.65 -1.71 -3.14
N GLU A 29 4.68 -1.94 -4.02
CA GLU A 29 4.29 -3.28 -4.43
C GLU A 29 5.34 -3.96 -5.31
N SER A 30 6.12 -3.17 -6.06
CA SER A 30 7.25 -3.66 -6.87
C SER A 30 8.55 -3.80 -6.06
N GLY A 31 8.59 -3.42 -4.78
CA GLY A 31 9.79 -3.43 -3.94
C GLY A 31 10.86 -2.41 -4.31
N LYS A 32 10.52 -1.41 -5.13
CA LYS A 32 11.41 -0.31 -5.54
C LYS A 32 11.23 0.96 -4.72
N ALA A 33 10.15 1.08 -3.96
CA ALA A 33 9.87 2.29 -3.19
C ALA A 33 10.86 2.47 -2.04
N ILE A 34 11.14 3.74 -1.77
CA ILE A 34 11.84 4.17 -0.57
C ILE A 34 10.94 3.87 0.65
N PRO A 35 11.40 3.09 1.63
CA PRO A 35 10.59 2.73 2.79
C PRO A 35 10.31 3.96 3.67
N ASN A 36 9.11 4.52 3.55
CA ASN A 36 8.61 5.60 4.37
C ASN A 36 7.63 5.06 5.40
N GLN A 37 8.00 5.21 6.67
CA GLN A 37 7.22 4.68 7.79
C GLN A 37 5.82 5.30 7.90
N GLN A 38 5.65 6.56 7.48
CA GLN A 38 4.33 7.20 7.44
C GLN A 38 3.42 6.56 6.40
N ILE A 39 3.95 6.28 5.20
CA ILE A 39 3.19 5.65 4.12
C ILE A 39 2.77 4.25 4.57
N LEU A 40 3.68 3.47 5.15
CA LEU A 40 3.38 2.14 5.68
C LEU A 40 2.22 2.18 6.69
N ILE A 41 2.26 3.08 7.68
CA ILE A 41 1.17 3.21 8.67
C ILE A 41 -0.17 3.55 8.01
N LYS A 42 -0.17 4.46 7.03
CA LYS A 42 -1.39 4.82 6.28
C LYS A 42 -1.90 3.66 5.43
N LEU A 43 -0.99 2.92 4.79
CA LEU A 43 -1.29 1.76 3.96
C LEU A 43 -1.87 0.61 4.79
N GLU A 44 -1.30 0.37 5.98
CA GLU A 44 -1.79 -0.61 6.95
C GLU A 44 -3.22 -0.27 7.41
N ARG A 45 -3.51 1.01 7.65
CA ARG A 45 -4.86 1.49 8.01
C ARG A 45 -5.86 1.35 6.85
N ALA A 46 -5.47 1.76 5.64
CA ALA A 46 -6.34 1.73 4.47
C ALA A 46 -6.67 0.28 4.06
N LEU A 47 -5.66 -0.58 4.01
CA LEU A 47 -5.82 -1.99 3.67
C LEU A 47 -6.35 -2.82 4.83
N GLY A 48 -6.16 -2.38 6.08
CA GLY A 48 -6.52 -3.15 7.27
C GLY A 48 -5.62 -4.37 7.49
N THR A 49 -4.46 -4.43 6.82
CA THR A 49 -3.50 -5.53 6.92
C THR A 49 -2.13 -4.99 7.27
N LYS A 50 -1.36 -5.72 8.09
CA LYS A 50 0.01 -5.35 8.41
C LYS A 50 0.90 -5.70 7.23
N LEU A 51 1.48 -4.69 6.60
CA LEU A 51 2.47 -4.84 5.52
C LEU A 51 3.86 -5.18 6.06
N ARG A 52 4.03 -5.12 7.38
CA ARG A 52 5.20 -5.62 8.09
C ARG A 52 5.20 -7.15 8.13
N GLY A 53 5.79 -7.75 7.10
CA GLY A 53 6.43 -9.07 7.12
C GLY A 53 5.58 -10.23 7.61
N LYS A 54 4.95 -10.94 6.66
CA LYS A 54 4.90 -12.40 6.76
C LYS A 54 5.91 -12.93 5.74
N LYS A 55 6.86 -13.73 6.25
CA LYS A 55 7.88 -14.49 5.50
C LYS A 55 7.37 -14.97 4.14
#